data_AF-A0A382RP01-F1
#
_entry.id   AF-A0A382RP01-F1
#
_cell.length_a   1.000
_cell.length_b   1.000
_cell.length_c   1.000
_cell.angle_alpha   90.00
_cell.angle_beta   90.00
_cell.angle_gamma   90.00
#
_symmetry.space_group_name_H-M   'P 1'
#
loop_
_entity.id
_entity.type
_entity.pdbx_description
1 polymer ?
#
loop_
_entity_poly.entity_id
_entity_poly.type
_entity_poly.pdbx_seq_one_letter_code
_entity_poly.pdbx_strand_id
1 'polypeptide(L)' 'MAKFITKNNGGQGAVREICELIMTAQNNFENQIKTYLSS' A
#
# COMPACT_ATOMS: atom_id res chain seq x y z
N MET A 1 8.71 -20.25 2.26
CA MET A 1 8.18 -19.65 1.01
C MET A 1 7.42 -18.37 1.37
N ALA A 2 7.48 -17.32 0.55
CA ALA A 2 6.73 -16.09 0.84
C ALA A 2 5.21 -16.34 0.72
N LYS A 3 4.42 -15.77 1.64
CA LYS A 3 2.95 -15.87 1.60
C LYS A 3 2.30 -14.91 0.60
N PHE A 4 3.02 -13.86 0.23
CA PHE A 4 2.60 -12.86 -0.73
C PHE A 4 3.83 -12.40 -1.52
N ILE A 5 3.65 -12.25 -2.83
CA ILE A 5 4.66 -11.75 -3.76
C ILE A 5 4.01 -10.57 -4.46
N THR A 6 4.67 -9.41 -4.43
CA THR A 6 4.17 -8.19 -5.07
C THR A 6 4.12 -8.36 -6.57
N LYS A 7 3.16 -7.68 -7.21
CA LYS A 7 3.11 -7.60 -8.68
C LYS A 7 4.21 -6.71 -9.22
N ASN A 8 4.48 -5.62 -8.52
CA ASN A 8 5.54 -4.68 -8.90
C ASN A 8 6.92 -5.20 -8.49
N ASN A 9 7.94 -4.79 -9.27
CA ASN A 9 9.33 -5.10 -8.98
C ASN A 9 9.94 -4.14 -7.95
N GLY A 10 11.06 -4.55 -7.35
CA GLY A 10 11.89 -3.71 -6.49
C GLY A 10 12.30 -2.41 -7.21
N GLY A 11 12.18 -1.27 -6.53
CA GLY A 11 12.42 0.05 -7.12
C GLY A 11 11.33 0.55 -8.08
N GLN A 12 10.33 -0.28 -8.41
CA GLN A 12 9.22 0.04 -9.32
C GLN A 12 7.86 -0.03 -8.63
N GLY A 13 7.83 0.20 -7.31
CA GLY A 13 6.58 0.23 -6.52
C GLY A 13 6.27 -1.03 -5.71
N ALA A 14 7.13 -2.05 -5.68
CA ALA A 14 6.93 -3.23 -4.82
C ALA A 14 6.65 -2.87 -3.35
N VAL A 15 7.45 -1.95 -2.78
CA VAL A 15 7.27 -1.52 -1.39
C VAL A 15 5.99 -0.71 -1.23
N ARG A 16 5.64 0.15 -2.20
CA ARG A 16 4.39 0.94 -2.17
C ARG A 16 3.17 0.01 -2.10
N GLU A 17 3.16 -1.05 -2.91
CA GLU A 17 2.11 -2.08 -2.94
C GLU A 17 1.96 -2.76 -1.57
N ILE A 18 3.08 -3.14 -0.92
CA ILE A 18 3.04 -3.70 0.44
C ILE A 18 2.53 -2.69 1.46
N CYS A 19 2.96 -1.42 1.39
CA CYS A 19 2.45 -0.37 2.27
C CYS A 19 0.93 -0.21 2.13
N GLU A 20 0.39 -0.24 0.91
CA GLU A 20 -1.06 -0.18 0.67
C GLU A 20 -1.78 -1.40 1.22
N LEU A 21 -1.26 -2.60 0.98
CA LEU A 21 -1.83 -3.85 1.49
C LEU A 21 -1.94 -3.82 3.03
N ILE A 22 -0.85 -3.43 3.70
CA ILE A 22 -0.81 -3.35 5.17
C ILE A 22 -1.79 -2.28 5.69
N MET A 23 -1.78 -1.08 5.10
CA MET A 23 -2.68 -0.01 5.52
C MET A 23 -4.15 -0.36 5.29
N THR A 24 -4.46 -1.11 4.22
CA THR A 24 -5.81 -1.59 3.95
C THR A 24 -6.23 -2.63 4.99
N ALA A 25 -5.35 -3.60 5.30
CA ALA A 25 -5.60 -4.58 6.35
C ALA A 25 -5.79 -3.96 7.74
N GLN A 26 -5.20 -2.78 7.97
CA GLN A 26 -5.36 -1.99 9.20
C GLN A 26 -6.49 -0.96 9.14
N ASN A 27 -7.29 -0.91 8.08
CA ASN A 27 -8.36 0.08 7.86
C ASN A 27 -7.89 1.55 7.94
N ASN A 28 -6.63 1.82 7.59
CA ASN A 28 -6.03 3.16 7.65
C ASN A 28 -5.81 3.78 6.26
N PHE A 29 -5.81 2.98 5.20
CA PHE A 29 -5.46 3.45 3.86
C PHE A 29 -6.33 4.63 3.39
N GLU A 30 -7.65 4.53 3.51
CA GLU A 30 -8.57 5.61 3.09
C GLU A 30 -8.33 6.91 3.87
N ASN A 31 -8.06 6.82 5.17
CA ASN A 31 -7.80 8.00 5.99
C ASN A 31 -6.51 8.70 5.55
N GLN A 32 -5.47 7.93 5.24
CA GLN A 32 -4.22 8.48 4.69
C GLN A 32 -4.44 9.14 3.31
N ILE A 33 -5.29 8.58 2.45
CA ILE A 33 -5.58 9.17 1.15
C ILE A 33 -6.40 10.47 1.28
N LYS A 34 -7.37 10.51 2.20
CA LYS A 34 -8.21 11.70 2.45
C LYS A 34 -7.40 12.96 2.75
N THR A 35 -6.25 12.85 3.43
CA THR A 35 -5.41 14.03 3.74
C THR A 35 -4.88 14.73 2.49
N TYR A 36 -4.82 14.04 1.35
CA TYR A 36 -4.34 14.59 0.08
C TYR A 36 -5.47 14.95 -0.89
N LEU A 37 -6.68 14.45 -0.67
CA LEU A 37 -7.86 14.69 -1.53
C LEU A 37 -8.81 15.76 -0.97
N SER A 38 -8.56 16.25 0.24
CA SER A 38 -9.33 17.34 0.85
C SER A 38 -8.85 18.69 0.28
N SER A 39 -9.33 19.04 -0.92
CA SER A 39 -9.24 20.39 -1.50
C SER A 39 -10.62 21.04 -1.54
#